data_AF-A0A942CVJ1-F1
#
_entry.id   AF-A0A942CVJ1-F1
#
_cell.length_a   1.000
_cell.length_b   1.000
_cell.length_c   1.000
_cell.angle_alpha   90.00
_cell.angle_beta   90.00
_cell.angle_gamma   90.00
#
_symmetry.space_group_name_H-M   'P 1'
#
loop_
_entity.id
_entity.type
_entity.pdbx_description
1 polymer ?
#
loop_
_entity_poly.entity_id
_entity_poly.type
_entity_poly.pdbx_seq_one_letter_code
_entity_poly.pdbx_strand_id
1 'polypeptide(L)'
;MLLARSVRNFSIPSSEKNQTNPFEKTSANLEDGREDFHARCSGCHGFDGKGNTPQAKGLYPKPPDLSARETQKLSDGEIHYIIAYGVRLSGMPAWSVPHETSDAGAWKLTLFVRSLAQLAAENAAQAAQSATQSHYVGSHACEKCHADIYAHWAKTPMANVVRDPKDHPEAIIPDLAANKIAPFKKEQVAFVYGSIWKQRYFEKVGDDYFPLGAQWDVVNKAWKPYLVANGTDWWVPHYPADNRERPTGPLCDGCHSVDYNVKTKQVAEWNVGCEKCHGPGNEHAAHPTRTNILNPAHLDYVAANDTCIQCHSQGRPLTNPIEGRTFDWPVGYRVGLRLQDFWNLEDHKLGELTFTHFPEGTAHKNRMQGNDYVQSVMYRRGVTCFDCHDTHGTGNYAQLREPAQKLCLECHGPKSPNGPRESTLAEHTHHKEGSEGSECIACHMPKIETTLGTTKVRAHTFAFITPSATDKYGIPNPCTECHKDKTTAWASEALRAWSTRSPWRMEAQSTP
;
A
#
# COMPACT_ATOMS: atom_id res chain seq x y z
N MET A 1 23.94 7.36 -27.74
CA MET A 1 24.65 7.50 -26.44
C MET A 1 26.09 7.98 -26.56
N LEU A 2 26.91 7.49 -27.51
CA LEU A 2 28.32 7.87 -27.65
C LEU A 2 28.55 9.38 -27.87
N LEU A 3 27.73 10.04 -28.69
CA LEU A 3 27.87 11.48 -28.99
C LEU A 3 27.66 12.37 -27.75
N ALA A 4 26.56 12.17 -27.01
CA ALA A 4 26.24 12.96 -25.81
C ALA A 4 27.27 12.76 -24.68
N ARG A 5 27.79 11.53 -24.50
CA ARG A 5 28.85 11.24 -23.53
C ARG A 5 30.18 11.89 -23.92
N SER A 6 30.51 11.89 -25.21
CA SER A 6 31.74 12.50 -25.73
C SER A 6 31.70 14.02 -25.61
N VAL A 7 30.56 14.64 -25.95
CA VAL A 7 30.34 16.08 -25.79
C VAL A 7 30.39 16.49 -24.32
N ARG A 8 29.76 15.72 -23.42
CA ARG A 8 29.85 15.94 -21.96
C ARG A 8 31.31 15.91 -21.49
N ASN A 9 32.05 14.83 -21.79
CA ASN A 9 33.42 14.67 -21.32
C ASN A 9 34.37 15.73 -21.90
N PHE A 10 34.08 16.27 -23.09
CA PHE A 10 34.83 17.38 -23.69
C PHE A 10 34.48 18.75 -23.09
N SER A 11 33.28 18.90 -22.51
CA SER A 11 32.77 20.17 -21.99
C SER A 11 33.15 20.46 -20.53
N ILE A 12 33.76 19.50 -19.83
CA ILE A 12 34.23 19.69 -18.45
C ILE A 12 35.69 20.19 -18.50
N PRO A 13 35.98 21.42 -18.01
CA PRO A 13 37.34 21.96 -17.99
C PRO A 13 38.30 21.06 -17.20
N SER A 14 39.55 20.95 -17.65
CA SER A 14 40.56 20.13 -16.96
C SER A 14 40.81 20.56 -15.50
N SER A 15 40.63 21.85 -15.19
CA SER A 15 40.70 22.38 -13.82
C SER A 15 39.64 21.76 -12.91
N GLU A 16 38.42 21.57 -13.42
CA GLU A 16 37.29 20.98 -12.70
C GLU A 16 37.47 19.48 -12.53
N LYS A 17 37.94 18.79 -13.58
CA LYS A 17 38.19 17.33 -13.53
C LYS A 17 39.17 16.93 -12.43
N ASN A 18 40.16 17.77 -12.16
CA ASN A 18 41.23 17.49 -11.20
C ASN A 18 40.86 17.86 -9.76
N GLN A 19 39.66 18.41 -9.52
CA GLN A 19 39.20 18.69 -8.16
C GLN A 19 38.92 17.39 -7.41
N THR A 20 39.28 17.39 -6.13
CA THR A 20 39.01 16.32 -5.18
C THR A 20 37.91 16.74 -4.24
N ASN A 21 37.12 15.79 -3.78
CA ASN A 21 36.07 16.07 -2.81
C ASN A 21 36.66 16.62 -1.51
N PRO A 22 36.27 17.84 -1.06
CA PRO A 22 36.79 18.43 0.17
C PRO A 22 36.17 17.81 1.43
N PHE A 23 35.12 16.99 1.30
CA PHE A 23 34.46 16.33 2.42
C PHE A 23 34.95 14.89 2.58
N GLU A 24 35.25 14.53 3.82
CA GLU A 24 35.53 13.14 4.17
C GLU A 24 34.27 12.27 4.09
N LYS A 25 34.44 11.00 3.73
CA LYS A 25 33.36 9.99 3.70
C LYS A 25 32.98 9.54 5.11
N THR A 26 32.30 10.41 5.85
CA THR A 26 31.71 10.11 7.15
C THR A 26 30.24 9.72 7.00
N SER A 27 29.67 9.02 7.98
CA SER A 27 28.24 8.65 7.96
C SER A 27 27.32 9.87 7.85
N ALA A 28 27.66 10.97 8.54
CA ALA A 28 26.89 12.22 8.48
C ALA A 28 26.93 12.86 7.09
N ASN A 29 28.10 12.94 6.44
CA ASN A 29 28.21 13.53 5.09
C ASN A 29 27.52 12.67 4.02
N LEU A 30 27.54 11.34 4.19
CA LEU A 30 26.80 10.42 3.32
C LEU A 30 25.29 10.53 3.52
N GLU A 31 24.83 10.74 4.76
CA GLU A 31 23.42 10.94 5.08
C GLU A 31 22.89 12.24 4.47
N ASP A 32 23.59 13.36 4.66
CA ASP A 32 23.27 14.65 4.04
C ASP A 32 23.19 14.52 2.50
N GLY A 33 24.19 13.87 1.89
CA GLY A 33 24.21 13.64 0.44
C GLY A 33 23.07 12.73 -0.05
N ARG A 34 22.67 11.74 0.75
CA ARG A 34 21.54 10.86 0.45
C ARG A 34 20.22 11.60 0.51
N GLU A 35 20.00 12.42 1.53
CA GLU A 35 18.77 13.20 1.68
C GLU A 35 18.59 14.17 0.51
N ASP A 36 19.66 14.88 0.14
CA ASP A 36 19.65 15.74 -1.05
C ASP A 36 19.39 14.96 -2.34
N PHE A 37 19.99 13.76 -2.48
CA PHE A 37 19.79 12.92 -3.66
C PHE A 37 18.34 12.42 -3.74
N HIS A 38 17.76 12.01 -2.62
CA HIS A 38 16.37 11.56 -2.53
C HIS A 38 15.40 12.70 -2.87
N ALA A 39 15.67 13.92 -2.38
CA ALA A 39 14.82 15.06 -2.61
C ALA A 39 14.87 15.57 -4.07
N ARG A 40 16.02 15.47 -4.74
CA ARG A 40 16.28 16.22 -5.99
C ARG A 40 16.62 15.34 -7.20
N CYS A 41 17.23 14.18 -6.99
CA CYS A 41 17.79 13.35 -8.06
C CYS A 41 17.01 12.06 -8.29
N SER A 42 16.39 11.51 -7.25
CA SER A 42 15.69 10.20 -7.27
C SER A 42 14.57 10.11 -8.31
N GLY A 43 13.88 11.21 -8.63
CA GLY A 43 12.82 11.22 -9.64
C GLY A 43 13.30 10.77 -11.02
N CYS A 44 14.54 11.09 -11.40
CA CYS A 44 15.14 10.68 -12.67
C CYS A 44 16.12 9.51 -12.52
N HIS A 45 16.86 9.45 -11.42
CA HIS A 45 17.89 8.44 -11.22
C HIS A 45 17.42 7.21 -10.44
N GLY A 46 16.21 7.22 -9.86
CA GLY A 46 15.75 6.21 -8.91
C GLY A 46 16.47 6.34 -7.56
N PHE A 47 15.86 5.83 -6.49
CA PHE A 47 16.50 5.78 -5.18
C PHE A 47 17.73 4.85 -5.16
N ASP A 48 17.75 3.85 -6.04
CA ASP A 48 18.87 2.93 -6.24
C ASP A 48 19.94 3.47 -7.22
N GLY A 49 19.71 4.66 -7.79
CA GLY A 49 20.61 5.29 -8.75
C GLY A 49 20.63 4.66 -10.14
N LYS A 50 19.80 3.65 -10.46
CA LYS A 50 19.88 2.92 -11.73
C LYS A 50 19.21 3.61 -12.92
N GLY A 51 18.44 4.67 -12.68
CA GLY A 51 17.73 5.41 -13.72
C GLY A 51 16.52 4.68 -14.30
N ASN A 52 15.95 3.71 -13.55
CA ASN A 52 14.80 2.91 -13.98
C ASN A 52 13.45 3.53 -13.56
N THR A 53 13.28 4.84 -13.70
CA THR A 53 12.04 5.54 -13.31
C THR A 53 11.12 5.79 -14.51
N PRO A 54 9.80 5.96 -14.30
CA PRO A 54 8.90 6.40 -15.36
C PRO A 54 9.35 7.71 -16.04
N GLN A 55 9.87 8.65 -15.25
CA GLN A 55 10.41 9.92 -15.73
C GLN A 55 11.64 9.71 -16.62
N ALA A 56 12.54 8.80 -16.23
CA ALA A 56 13.73 8.46 -17.00
C ALA A 56 13.42 7.88 -18.40
N LYS A 57 12.28 7.19 -18.56
CA LYS A 57 11.88 6.58 -19.84
C LYS A 57 11.63 7.61 -20.94
N GLY A 58 11.18 8.81 -20.58
CA GLY A 58 10.88 9.91 -21.52
C GLY A 58 12.08 10.81 -21.85
N LEU A 59 13.23 10.62 -21.20
CA LEU A 59 14.40 11.50 -21.35
C LEU A 59 15.37 11.00 -22.41
N TYR A 60 15.94 11.95 -23.16
CA TYR A 60 17.04 11.69 -24.09
C TYR A 60 18.19 12.70 -23.88
N PRO A 61 19.42 12.25 -23.58
CA PRO A 61 19.78 10.86 -23.25
C PRO A 61 19.11 10.38 -21.94
N LYS A 62 18.91 9.07 -21.81
CA LYS A 62 18.43 8.47 -20.56
C LYS A 62 19.41 8.73 -19.41
N PRO A 63 18.92 8.95 -18.18
CA PRO A 63 19.76 8.97 -16.98
C PRO A 63 20.67 7.74 -16.92
N PRO A 64 21.98 7.91 -16.68
CA PRO A 64 22.88 6.77 -16.51
C PRO A 64 22.59 6.04 -15.19
N ASP A 65 22.89 4.74 -15.18
CA ASP A 65 23.06 4.01 -13.93
C ASP A 65 24.28 4.58 -13.19
N LEU A 66 24.03 5.16 -12.03
CA LEU A 66 25.03 5.81 -11.19
C LEU A 66 25.90 4.80 -10.46
N SER A 67 25.41 3.58 -10.23
CA SER A 67 26.19 2.48 -9.65
C SER A 67 27.10 1.79 -10.68
N ALA A 68 26.82 1.96 -11.98
CA ALA A 68 27.58 1.32 -13.04
C ALA A 68 29.03 1.80 -13.12
N ARG A 69 29.91 0.88 -13.50
CA ARG A 69 31.36 1.10 -13.66
C ARG A 69 31.69 2.35 -14.49
N GLU A 70 30.91 2.64 -15.52
CA GLU A 70 31.15 3.78 -16.40
C GLU A 70 30.91 5.14 -15.74
N THR A 71 29.96 5.22 -14.80
CA THR A 71 29.75 6.42 -13.98
C THR A 71 30.81 6.50 -12.88
N GLN A 72 31.12 5.37 -12.26
CA GLN A 72 32.10 5.28 -11.17
C GLN A 72 33.56 5.49 -11.61
N LYS A 73 33.86 5.46 -12.91
CA LYS A 73 35.19 5.80 -13.45
C LYS A 73 35.46 7.30 -13.57
N LEU A 74 34.41 8.14 -13.55
CA LEU A 74 34.59 9.60 -13.55
C LEU A 74 35.40 10.02 -12.32
N SER A 75 36.11 11.15 -12.36
CA SER A 75 36.72 11.75 -11.17
C SER A 75 35.65 12.40 -10.27
N ASP A 76 35.98 12.69 -9.02
CA ASP A 76 35.05 13.39 -8.12
C ASP A 76 34.70 14.78 -8.64
N GLY A 77 35.68 15.50 -9.17
CA GLY A 77 35.45 16.77 -9.86
C GLY A 77 34.56 16.64 -11.09
N GLU A 78 34.63 15.54 -11.84
CA GLU A 78 33.71 15.31 -12.97
C GLU A 78 32.27 15.06 -12.51
N ILE A 79 32.06 14.27 -11.45
CA ILE A 79 30.72 14.03 -10.90
C ILE A 79 30.15 15.31 -10.29
N HIS A 80 30.96 16.02 -9.50
CA HIS A 80 30.59 17.31 -8.92
C HIS A 80 30.21 18.31 -10.01
N TYR A 81 31.02 18.48 -11.05
CA TYR A 81 30.73 19.43 -12.14
C TYR A 81 29.40 19.10 -12.84
N ILE A 82 29.11 17.81 -13.06
CA ILE A 82 27.83 17.36 -13.65
C ILE A 82 26.64 17.71 -12.75
N ILE A 83 26.77 17.56 -11.43
CA ILE A 83 25.73 17.92 -10.46
C ILE A 83 25.59 19.44 -10.36
N ALA A 84 26.71 20.14 -10.25
CA ALA A 84 26.81 21.56 -10.04
C ALA A 84 26.22 22.37 -11.21
N TYR A 85 26.54 21.97 -12.45
CA TYR A 85 26.25 22.73 -13.67
C TYR A 85 25.28 22.02 -14.63
N GLY A 86 24.85 20.80 -14.30
CA GLY A 86 23.97 20.01 -15.15
C GLY A 86 24.65 19.56 -16.45
N VAL A 87 23.86 19.02 -17.36
CA VAL A 87 24.34 18.64 -18.70
C VAL A 87 23.46 19.28 -19.77
N ARG A 88 24.06 20.21 -20.51
CA ARG A 88 23.37 20.94 -21.59
C ARG A 88 22.78 19.98 -22.63
N LEU A 89 21.57 20.30 -23.11
CA LEU A 89 20.81 19.47 -24.05
C LEU A 89 20.47 18.07 -23.51
N SER A 90 20.27 17.95 -22.20
CA SER A 90 19.77 16.74 -21.53
C SER A 90 18.75 17.10 -20.44
N GLY A 91 18.12 16.07 -19.86
CA GLY A 91 17.25 16.22 -18.70
C GLY A 91 17.97 16.40 -17.35
N MET A 92 19.30 16.55 -17.33
CA MET A 92 20.07 16.76 -16.10
C MET A 92 20.18 18.27 -15.77
N PRO A 93 19.44 18.78 -14.76
CA PRO A 93 19.49 20.18 -14.36
C PRO A 93 20.78 20.51 -13.59
N ALA A 94 21.06 21.81 -13.47
CA ALA A 94 22.15 22.34 -12.64
C ALA A 94 21.65 22.59 -11.22
N TRP A 95 22.46 22.24 -10.22
CA TRP A 95 22.05 22.35 -8.82
C TRP A 95 22.80 23.40 -8.00
N SER A 96 23.89 23.98 -8.51
CA SER A 96 24.70 24.98 -7.76
C SER A 96 24.75 26.37 -8.40
N VAL A 97 24.71 26.46 -9.74
CA VAL A 97 24.75 27.73 -10.47
C VAL A 97 23.68 27.69 -11.57
N PRO A 98 22.76 28.68 -11.67
CA PRO A 98 22.74 30.00 -11.02
C PRO A 98 21.80 30.10 -9.80
N HIS A 99 21.25 28.99 -9.29
CA HIS A 99 20.23 29.01 -8.23
C HIS A 99 20.51 27.99 -7.11
N GLU A 100 20.94 28.50 -5.96
CA GLU A 100 20.54 28.04 -4.61
C GLU A 100 21.11 26.74 -3.99
N THR A 101 22.35 26.33 -4.27
CA THR A 101 23.07 25.48 -3.29
C THR A 101 24.45 26.02 -2.97
N SER A 102 24.85 25.93 -1.70
CA SER A 102 26.26 26.04 -1.33
C SER A 102 27.00 24.89 -2.00
N ASP A 103 28.15 25.16 -2.59
CA ASP A 103 29.04 24.18 -3.24
C ASP A 103 29.26 22.89 -2.40
N ALA A 104 29.15 23.00 -1.08
CA ALA A 104 29.15 21.90 -0.12
C ALA A 104 28.11 20.77 -0.40
N GLY A 105 26.89 21.11 -0.81
CA GLY A 105 25.83 20.12 -1.06
C GLY A 105 26.12 19.28 -2.31
N ALA A 106 26.63 19.90 -3.37
CA ALA A 106 27.06 19.20 -4.58
C ALA A 106 28.22 18.23 -4.29
N TRP A 107 29.15 18.59 -3.42
CA TRP A 107 30.24 17.71 -3.00
C TRP A 107 29.76 16.53 -2.13
N LYS A 108 28.80 16.74 -1.22
CA LYS A 108 28.18 15.65 -0.45
C LYS A 108 27.35 14.72 -1.33
N LEU A 109 26.64 15.26 -2.33
CA LEU A 109 25.99 14.46 -3.37
C LEU A 109 27.00 13.60 -4.14
N THR A 110 28.16 14.15 -4.50
CA THR A 110 29.26 13.35 -5.09
C THR A 110 29.68 12.19 -4.19
N LEU A 111 29.85 12.42 -2.87
CA LEU A 111 30.15 11.34 -1.93
C LEU A 111 29.07 10.25 -1.94
N PHE A 112 27.79 10.65 -1.94
CA PHE A 112 26.69 9.70 -1.97
C PHE A 112 26.64 8.92 -3.30
N VAL A 113 26.81 9.57 -4.45
CA VAL A 113 26.87 8.92 -5.76
C VAL A 113 28.00 7.89 -5.82
N ARG A 114 29.16 8.15 -5.19
CA ARG A 114 30.23 7.16 -5.03
C ARG A 114 29.83 5.96 -4.20
N SER A 115 29.03 6.19 -3.15
CA SER A 115 28.55 5.11 -2.30
C SER A 115 27.59 4.17 -3.03
N LEU A 116 26.86 4.61 -4.07
CA LEU A 116 25.86 3.79 -4.76
C LEU A 116 26.39 2.48 -5.36
N ALA A 117 27.65 2.44 -5.82
CA ALA A 117 28.24 1.19 -6.31
C ALA A 117 28.57 0.22 -5.18
N GLN A 118 29.05 0.76 -4.05
CA GLN A 118 29.28 -0.02 -2.83
C GLN A 118 27.96 -0.52 -2.26
N LEU A 119 26.95 0.35 -2.14
CA LEU A 119 25.60 0.01 -1.70
C LEU A 119 24.94 -1.00 -2.64
N ALA A 120 25.11 -0.90 -3.96
CA ALA A 120 24.60 -1.90 -4.89
C ALA A 120 25.27 -3.27 -4.71
N ALA A 121 26.59 -3.28 -4.46
CA ALA A 121 27.34 -4.51 -4.19
C ALA A 121 27.00 -5.10 -2.81
N GLU A 122 26.85 -4.27 -1.79
CA GLU A 122 26.43 -4.64 -0.44
C GLU A 122 24.99 -5.13 -0.44
N ASN A 123 24.07 -4.47 -1.14
CA ASN A 123 22.68 -4.91 -1.31
C ASN A 123 22.59 -6.21 -2.11
N ALA A 124 23.43 -6.40 -3.13
CA ALA A 124 23.49 -7.67 -3.87
C ALA A 124 24.10 -8.80 -3.02
N ALA A 125 25.13 -8.50 -2.23
CA ALA A 125 25.76 -9.43 -1.30
C ALA A 125 24.82 -9.75 -0.12
N GLN A 126 24.08 -8.77 0.39
CA GLN A 126 23.03 -8.93 1.40
C GLN A 126 21.83 -9.67 0.83
N ALA A 127 21.40 -9.44 -0.41
CA ALA A 127 20.35 -10.23 -1.05
C ALA A 127 20.79 -11.70 -1.21
N ALA A 128 22.08 -11.95 -1.49
CA ALA A 128 22.66 -13.28 -1.59
C ALA A 128 22.91 -13.95 -0.22
N GLN A 129 23.32 -13.21 0.81
CA GLN A 129 23.53 -13.73 2.18
C GLN A 129 22.21 -13.88 2.96
N SER A 130 21.26 -12.95 2.80
CA SER A 130 19.92 -13.00 3.42
C SER A 130 19.16 -14.25 2.97
N ALA A 131 19.43 -14.76 1.77
CA ALA A 131 18.86 -16.04 1.34
C ALA A 131 19.28 -17.26 2.20
N THR A 132 20.31 -17.14 3.06
CA THR A 132 20.85 -18.26 3.85
C THR A 132 20.90 -18.04 5.37
N GLN A 133 20.73 -16.81 5.89
CA GLN A 133 20.78 -16.52 7.34
C GLN A 133 19.70 -15.54 7.87
N SER A 134 18.87 -14.92 7.03
CA SER A 134 17.79 -14.06 7.53
C SER A 134 16.65 -14.91 8.09
N HIS A 135 16.26 -14.68 9.35
CA HIS A 135 15.09 -15.31 9.96
C HIS A 135 14.26 -14.26 10.70
N TYR A 136 13.02 -14.63 10.95
CA TYR A 136 12.05 -13.77 11.63
C TYR A 136 12.15 -13.99 13.13
N VAL A 137 12.22 -12.90 13.89
CA VAL A 137 12.35 -12.93 15.37
C VAL A 137 11.03 -12.69 16.10
N GLY A 138 9.98 -12.33 15.38
CA GLY A 138 8.65 -12.02 15.91
C GLY A 138 8.56 -10.64 16.55
N SER A 139 7.36 -10.08 16.59
CA SER A 139 7.12 -8.70 17.03
C SER A 139 7.53 -8.45 18.49
N HIS A 140 7.44 -9.46 19.36
CA HIS A 140 7.86 -9.33 20.76
C HIS A 140 9.36 -9.00 20.91
N ALA A 141 10.22 -9.42 19.99
CA ALA A 141 11.64 -9.06 20.00
C ALA A 141 11.86 -7.54 19.82
N CYS A 142 10.93 -6.86 19.16
CA CYS A 142 10.98 -5.41 18.92
C CYS A 142 10.58 -4.59 20.16
N GLU A 143 9.78 -5.15 21.06
CA GLU A 143 9.18 -4.46 22.22
C GLU A 143 10.22 -3.79 23.11
N LYS A 144 11.35 -4.46 23.36
CA LYS A 144 12.40 -3.95 24.26
C LYS A 144 12.96 -2.60 23.83
N CYS A 145 13.09 -2.36 22.53
CA CYS A 145 13.65 -1.12 21.97
C CYS A 145 12.57 -0.16 21.47
N HIS A 146 11.40 -0.68 21.09
CA HIS A 146 10.28 0.07 20.50
C HIS A 146 8.99 -0.07 21.33
N ALA A 147 9.10 0.07 22.65
CA ALA A 147 8.01 -0.23 23.59
C ALA A 147 6.70 0.52 23.27
N ASP A 148 6.77 1.82 22.96
CA ASP A 148 5.58 2.61 22.64
C ASP A 148 4.92 2.15 21.34
N ILE A 149 5.72 1.96 20.28
CA ILE A 149 5.23 1.47 18.98
C ILE A 149 4.57 0.10 19.16
N TYR A 150 5.23 -0.81 19.89
CA TYR A 150 4.70 -2.14 20.16
C TYR A 150 3.40 -2.07 20.97
N ALA A 151 3.33 -1.26 22.02
CA ALA A 151 2.15 -1.12 22.87
C ALA A 151 0.93 -0.56 22.12
N HIS A 152 1.16 0.32 21.14
CA HIS A 152 0.11 0.80 20.24
C HIS A 152 -0.28 -0.29 19.23
N TRP A 153 0.72 -0.94 18.60
CA TRP A 153 0.49 -1.91 17.53
C TRP A 153 -0.27 -3.12 18.06
N ALA A 154 0.07 -3.60 19.26
CA ALA A 154 -0.56 -4.73 19.93
C ALA A 154 -2.07 -4.54 20.18
N LYS A 155 -2.59 -3.30 20.10
CA LYS A 155 -4.03 -3.00 20.23
C LYS A 155 -4.74 -2.89 18.88
N THR A 156 -4.00 -2.90 17.78
CA THR A 156 -4.57 -2.76 16.44
C THR A 156 -5.31 -4.02 16.02
N PRO A 157 -6.29 -3.91 15.10
CA PRO A 157 -6.89 -5.09 14.49
C PRO A 157 -5.88 -5.98 13.74
N MET A 158 -4.80 -5.41 13.21
CA MET A 158 -3.74 -6.15 12.51
C MET A 158 -3.01 -7.12 13.44
N ALA A 159 -2.70 -6.70 14.67
CA ALA A 159 -2.09 -7.54 15.70
C ALA A 159 -3.06 -8.57 16.32
N ASN A 160 -4.35 -8.46 16.03
CA ASN A 160 -5.41 -9.25 16.68
C ASN A 160 -6.40 -9.87 15.68
N VAL A 161 -6.01 -10.01 14.41
CA VAL A 161 -6.89 -10.52 13.35
C VAL A 161 -7.13 -12.02 13.48
N VAL A 162 -6.15 -12.78 13.98
CA VAL A 162 -6.22 -14.21 14.30
C VAL A 162 -5.95 -14.42 15.79
N ARG A 163 -6.91 -15.03 16.49
CA ARG A 163 -6.83 -15.25 17.94
C ARG A 163 -7.11 -16.71 18.28
N ASP A 164 -6.24 -17.31 19.09
CA ASP A 164 -6.51 -18.60 19.74
C ASP A 164 -7.40 -18.36 20.96
N PRO A 165 -8.64 -18.87 21.01
CA PRO A 165 -9.55 -18.65 22.13
C PRO A 165 -9.17 -19.41 23.41
N LYS A 166 -8.14 -20.26 23.38
CA LYS A 166 -7.55 -20.86 24.60
C LYS A 166 -6.76 -19.82 25.38
N ASP A 167 -5.99 -19.01 24.68
CA ASP A 167 -5.20 -17.91 25.26
C ASP A 167 -6.03 -16.63 25.38
N HIS A 168 -6.98 -16.44 24.47
CA HIS A 168 -7.83 -15.25 24.33
C HIS A 168 -9.31 -15.60 24.32
N PRO A 169 -9.87 -16.08 25.45
CA PRO A 169 -11.26 -16.52 25.52
C PRO A 169 -12.26 -15.40 25.17
N GLU A 170 -11.89 -14.14 25.35
CA GLU A 170 -12.65 -12.95 24.98
C GLU A 170 -12.77 -12.74 23.46
N ALA A 171 -11.94 -13.41 22.67
CA ALA A 171 -11.97 -13.30 21.21
C ALA A 171 -13.27 -13.85 20.60
N ILE A 172 -13.99 -14.74 21.28
CA ILE A 172 -15.32 -15.18 20.85
C ILE A 172 -16.36 -14.19 21.39
N ILE A 173 -16.88 -13.33 20.52
CA ILE A 173 -17.84 -12.28 20.90
C ILE A 173 -19.24 -12.83 21.22
N PRO A 174 -19.85 -13.69 20.38
CA PRO A 174 -21.21 -14.18 20.63
C PRO A 174 -21.27 -15.38 21.55
N ASP A 175 -22.47 -15.63 22.09
CA ASP A 175 -22.80 -16.93 22.67
C ASP A 175 -22.87 -18.01 21.57
N LEU A 176 -21.99 -19.00 21.65
CA LEU A 176 -21.96 -20.13 20.73
C LEU A 176 -23.20 -21.03 20.87
N ALA A 177 -23.83 -21.11 22.03
CA ALA A 177 -25.03 -21.94 22.24
C ALA A 177 -26.26 -21.39 21.46
N ALA A 178 -26.24 -20.09 21.15
CA ALA A 178 -27.24 -19.43 20.32
C ALA A 178 -27.07 -19.72 18.81
N ASN A 179 -25.96 -20.31 18.38
CA ASN A 179 -25.76 -20.69 16.98
C ASN A 179 -26.65 -21.90 16.61
N LYS A 180 -27.63 -21.69 15.73
CA LYS A 180 -28.51 -22.74 15.19
C LYS A 180 -28.25 -23.09 13.72
N ILE A 181 -27.32 -22.40 13.05
CA ILE A 181 -27.09 -22.53 11.60
C ILE A 181 -26.12 -23.67 11.30
N ALA A 182 -25.01 -23.72 12.02
CA ALA A 182 -24.03 -24.80 11.98
C ALA A 182 -23.40 -24.89 13.38
N PRO A 183 -24.06 -25.54 14.35
CA PRO A 183 -23.62 -25.54 15.74
C PRO A 183 -22.25 -26.21 15.88
N PHE A 184 -21.38 -25.62 16.69
CA PHE A 184 -20.08 -26.17 17.09
C PHE A 184 -19.77 -25.77 18.52
N LYS A 185 -18.89 -26.53 19.17
CA LYS A 185 -18.48 -26.27 20.55
C LYS A 185 -17.23 -25.39 20.61
N LYS A 186 -17.03 -24.70 21.74
CA LYS A 186 -15.84 -23.85 21.95
C LYS A 186 -14.54 -24.62 21.77
N GLU A 187 -14.50 -25.89 22.20
CA GLU A 187 -13.30 -26.72 22.15
C GLU A 187 -12.87 -27.08 20.72
N GLN A 188 -13.79 -26.95 19.74
CA GLN A 188 -13.48 -27.14 18.31
C GLN A 188 -12.85 -25.90 17.68
N VAL A 189 -12.99 -24.73 18.31
CA VAL A 189 -12.47 -23.48 17.76
C VAL A 189 -10.99 -23.37 18.11
N ALA A 190 -10.14 -23.64 17.13
CA ALA A 190 -8.70 -23.41 17.21
C ALA A 190 -8.35 -21.94 16.97
N PHE A 191 -9.02 -21.29 16.01
CA PHE A 191 -8.85 -19.85 15.77
C PHE A 191 -10.16 -19.12 15.52
N VAL A 192 -10.17 -17.84 15.92
CA VAL A 192 -11.16 -16.85 15.55
C VAL A 192 -10.51 -15.80 14.66
N TYR A 193 -11.05 -15.59 13.46
CA TYR A 193 -10.59 -14.53 12.55
C TYR A 193 -11.56 -13.35 12.56
N GLY A 194 -11.04 -12.17 12.85
CA GLY A 194 -11.77 -10.90 12.77
C GLY A 194 -12.58 -10.53 14.01
N SER A 195 -12.79 -9.22 14.18
CA SER A 195 -13.49 -8.63 15.34
C SER A 195 -14.36 -7.42 14.99
N ILE A 196 -14.14 -6.76 13.84
CA ILE A 196 -14.81 -5.49 13.48
C ILE A 196 -16.16 -5.73 12.81
N TRP A 197 -16.16 -6.42 11.66
CA TRP A 197 -17.38 -6.61 10.86
C TRP A 197 -17.99 -8.00 11.03
N LYS A 198 -17.13 -9.00 11.18
CA LYS A 198 -17.51 -10.40 11.27
C LYS A 198 -16.46 -11.23 12.00
N GLN A 199 -16.89 -12.35 12.58
CA GLN A 199 -16.00 -13.38 13.09
C GLN A 199 -16.19 -14.67 12.34
N ARG A 200 -15.08 -15.31 11.96
CA ARG A 200 -15.05 -16.67 11.42
C ARG A 200 -14.30 -17.58 12.37
N TYR A 201 -14.70 -18.84 12.41
CA TYR A 201 -14.20 -19.81 13.37
C TYR A 201 -13.57 -20.96 12.61
N PHE A 202 -12.44 -21.47 13.10
CA PHE A 202 -11.67 -22.48 12.40
C PHE A 202 -11.32 -23.62 13.35
N GLU A 203 -11.41 -24.84 12.84
CA GLU A 203 -10.97 -26.06 13.53
C GLU A 203 -9.63 -26.52 12.95
N LYS A 204 -8.74 -26.98 13.82
CA LYS A 204 -7.46 -27.55 13.40
C LYS A 204 -7.62 -29.02 13.02
N VAL A 205 -7.12 -29.39 11.84
CA VAL A 205 -7.09 -30.78 11.35
C VAL A 205 -5.69 -31.09 10.84
N GLY A 206 -4.96 -31.92 11.59
CA GLY A 206 -3.53 -32.10 11.37
C GLY A 206 -2.78 -30.77 11.54
N ASP A 207 -2.03 -30.39 10.51
CA ASP A 207 -1.24 -29.15 10.46
C ASP A 207 -1.94 -27.98 9.75
N ASP A 208 -3.22 -28.12 9.41
CA ASP A 208 -4.00 -27.09 8.72
C ASP A 208 -5.23 -26.68 9.53
N TYR A 209 -5.85 -25.57 9.14
CA TYR A 209 -7.09 -25.09 9.74
C TYR A 209 -8.18 -25.03 8.69
N PHE A 210 -9.40 -25.35 9.11
CA PHE A 210 -10.56 -25.42 8.23
C PHE A 210 -11.71 -24.62 8.82
N PRO A 211 -12.39 -23.78 8.02
CA PRO A 211 -13.49 -22.99 8.53
C PRO A 211 -14.67 -23.85 8.99
N LEU A 212 -15.29 -23.42 10.07
CA LEU A 212 -16.58 -23.93 10.53
C LEU A 212 -17.72 -23.28 9.72
N GLY A 213 -18.86 -23.97 9.63
CA GLY A 213 -19.96 -23.61 8.72
C GLY A 213 -20.76 -22.35 9.08
N ALA A 214 -20.40 -21.61 10.13
CA ALA A 214 -21.06 -20.38 10.52
C ALA A 214 -20.07 -19.24 10.83
N GLN A 215 -20.53 -18.01 10.60
CA GLN A 215 -19.83 -16.78 10.95
C GLN A 215 -20.75 -15.88 11.76
N TRP A 216 -20.16 -15.04 12.60
CA TRP A 216 -20.89 -14.03 13.36
C TRP A 216 -20.84 -12.69 12.62
N ASP A 217 -22.00 -12.07 12.37
CA ASP A 217 -22.11 -10.69 11.92
C ASP A 217 -22.06 -9.77 13.14
N VAL A 218 -20.91 -9.11 13.33
CA VAL A 218 -20.68 -8.26 14.51
C VAL A 218 -21.59 -7.04 14.50
N VAL A 219 -21.86 -6.49 13.30
CA VAL A 219 -22.64 -5.25 13.13
C VAL A 219 -24.10 -5.50 13.44
N ASN A 220 -24.67 -6.56 12.87
CA ASN A 220 -26.09 -6.90 13.03
C ASN A 220 -26.37 -7.84 14.22
N LYS A 221 -25.32 -8.25 14.96
CA LYS A 221 -25.38 -9.18 16.08
C LYS A 221 -26.16 -10.46 15.74
N ALA A 222 -25.80 -11.08 14.62
CA ALA A 222 -26.53 -12.23 14.10
C ALA A 222 -25.60 -13.34 13.58
N TRP A 223 -25.98 -14.59 13.83
CA TRP A 223 -25.35 -15.74 13.18
C TRP A 223 -25.73 -15.76 11.70
N LYS A 224 -24.75 -16.05 10.84
CA LYS A 224 -24.92 -16.23 9.40
C LYS A 224 -24.23 -17.53 8.94
N PRO A 225 -24.72 -18.19 7.89
CA PRO A 225 -23.98 -19.26 7.27
C PRO A 225 -22.62 -18.72 6.79
N TYR A 226 -21.58 -19.54 6.94
CA TYR A 226 -20.32 -19.32 6.26
C TYR A 226 -20.07 -20.46 5.31
N LEU A 227 -20.52 -20.27 4.08
CA LEU A 227 -20.32 -21.19 2.97
C LEU A 227 -20.00 -20.33 1.76
N VAL A 228 -19.09 -20.80 0.92
CA VAL A 228 -18.85 -20.10 -0.34
C VAL A 228 -19.75 -20.69 -1.41
N ALA A 229 -20.61 -19.85 -1.97
CA ALA A 229 -21.54 -20.27 -3.01
C ALA A 229 -20.78 -20.59 -4.31
N ASN A 230 -21.29 -21.55 -5.08
CA ASN A 230 -20.72 -21.87 -6.39
C ASN A 230 -20.75 -20.65 -7.31
N GLY A 231 -19.65 -20.43 -8.06
CA GLY A 231 -19.50 -19.28 -8.95
C GLY A 231 -19.26 -17.95 -8.24
N THR A 232 -19.01 -17.96 -6.92
CA THR A 232 -18.73 -16.77 -6.12
C THR A 232 -17.29 -16.71 -5.62
N ASP A 233 -16.36 -17.40 -6.26
CA ASP A 233 -14.93 -17.13 -6.19
C ASP A 233 -14.26 -17.83 -7.39
N TRP A 234 -13.01 -17.47 -7.68
CA TRP A 234 -12.26 -18.08 -8.79
C TRP A 234 -11.64 -19.43 -8.42
N TRP A 235 -11.56 -19.76 -7.13
CA TRP A 235 -10.87 -20.94 -6.62
C TRP A 235 -11.81 -22.14 -6.39
N VAL A 236 -13.13 -22.03 -6.57
CA VAL A 236 -14.12 -23.13 -6.50
C VAL A 236 -13.66 -24.36 -7.29
N PRO A 237 -13.09 -24.24 -8.51
CA PRO A 237 -12.61 -25.41 -9.26
C PRO A 237 -11.44 -26.15 -8.58
N HIS A 238 -10.71 -25.49 -7.67
CA HIS A 238 -9.55 -26.05 -6.96
C HIS A 238 -9.88 -26.43 -5.51
N TYR A 239 -10.82 -25.73 -4.89
CA TYR A 239 -11.30 -25.97 -3.54
C TYR A 239 -12.83 -25.95 -3.54
N PRO A 240 -13.49 -27.12 -3.46
CA PRO A 240 -14.95 -27.23 -3.48
C PRO A 240 -15.63 -26.36 -2.41
N ALA A 241 -16.94 -26.14 -2.57
CA ALA A 241 -17.71 -25.27 -1.67
C ALA A 241 -17.75 -25.73 -0.20
N ASP A 242 -17.41 -26.99 0.09
CA ASP A 242 -17.29 -27.49 1.45
C ASP A 242 -16.11 -26.81 2.16
N ASN A 243 -16.38 -26.15 3.29
CA ASN A 243 -15.34 -25.54 4.11
C ASN A 243 -14.31 -26.56 4.60
N ARG A 244 -14.67 -27.84 4.73
CA ARG A 244 -13.74 -28.92 5.11
C ARG A 244 -12.74 -29.26 4.03
N GLU A 245 -12.93 -28.75 2.82
CA GLU A 245 -12.01 -28.87 1.70
C GLU A 245 -11.28 -27.54 1.41
N ARG A 246 -11.42 -26.55 2.30
CA ARG A 246 -10.86 -25.20 2.16
C ARG A 246 -9.86 -24.90 3.29
N PRO A 247 -8.63 -25.41 3.20
CA PRO A 247 -7.59 -25.13 4.20
C PRO A 247 -7.20 -23.65 4.22
N THR A 248 -6.88 -23.11 5.40
CA THR A 248 -6.47 -21.71 5.55
C THR A 248 -5.09 -21.44 4.96
N GLY A 249 -4.19 -22.42 4.92
CA GLY A 249 -2.82 -22.21 4.41
C GLY A 249 -2.78 -21.57 3.02
N PRO A 250 -3.43 -22.18 2.01
CA PRO A 250 -3.48 -21.61 0.66
C PRO A 250 -4.38 -20.39 0.49
N LEU A 251 -5.39 -20.21 1.35
CA LEU A 251 -6.48 -19.25 1.13
C LEU A 251 -6.43 -18.03 2.03
N CYS A 252 -5.68 -18.07 3.13
CA CYS A 252 -5.76 -17.07 4.20
C CYS A 252 -4.40 -16.77 4.82
N ASP A 253 -3.60 -17.78 5.13
CA ASP A 253 -2.54 -17.63 6.15
C ASP A 253 -1.38 -16.76 5.69
N GLY A 254 -1.09 -16.73 4.39
CA GLY A 254 -0.07 -15.81 3.87
C GLY A 254 -0.39 -14.33 4.07
N CYS A 255 -1.65 -13.93 4.28
CA CYS A 255 -2.03 -12.57 4.65
C CYS A 255 -2.22 -12.37 6.16
N HIS A 256 -2.35 -13.46 6.92
CA HIS A 256 -2.67 -13.43 8.36
C HIS A 256 -1.53 -13.94 9.24
N SER A 257 -0.32 -14.02 8.70
CA SER A 257 0.88 -14.42 9.42
C SER A 257 2.14 -13.76 8.84
N VAL A 258 3.23 -13.89 9.60
CA VAL A 258 4.60 -13.59 9.17
C VAL A 258 5.25 -14.88 8.65
N ASP A 259 5.78 -14.82 7.43
CA ASP A 259 6.56 -15.88 6.76
C ASP A 259 5.89 -17.28 6.78
N TYR A 260 4.64 -17.38 6.32
CA TYR A 260 3.99 -18.69 6.15
C TYR A 260 4.79 -19.58 5.17
N ASN A 261 5.27 -20.71 5.67
CA ASN A 261 6.01 -21.68 4.88
C ASN A 261 5.06 -22.68 4.21
N VAL A 262 4.98 -22.64 2.87
CA VAL A 262 4.04 -23.47 2.11
C VAL A 262 4.29 -24.98 2.21
N LYS A 263 5.52 -25.42 2.55
CA LYS A 263 5.88 -26.84 2.73
C LYS A 263 5.54 -27.33 4.12
N THR A 264 6.00 -26.60 5.13
CA THR A 264 5.94 -27.05 6.53
C THR A 264 4.67 -26.56 7.24
N LYS A 265 3.94 -25.61 6.64
CA LYS A 265 2.78 -24.92 7.20
C LYS A 265 3.05 -24.17 8.50
N GLN A 266 4.32 -23.92 8.79
CA GLN A 266 4.74 -23.14 9.94
C GLN A 266 4.72 -21.66 9.61
N VAL A 267 4.51 -20.84 10.62
CA VAL A 267 4.61 -19.39 10.58
C VAL A 267 5.69 -18.94 11.56
N ALA A 268 6.34 -17.82 11.27
CA ALA A 268 7.20 -17.18 12.26
C ALA A 268 6.37 -16.56 13.40
N GLU A 269 5.23 -15.96 13.04
CA GLU A 269 4.31 -15.30 13.96
C GLU A 269 2.91 -15.28 13.34
N TRP A 270 1.87 -15.52 14.13
CA TRP A 270 0.47 -15.31 13.73
C TRP A 270 0.11 -13.83 13.85
N ASN A 271 -0.87 -13.39 13.06
CA ASN A 271 -1.26 -11.99 12.87
C ASN A 271 -0.33 -11.23 11.91
N VAL A 272 -0.67 -9.96 11.66
CA VAL A 272 0.16 -9.05 10.86
C VAL A 272 1.20 -8.41 11.79
N GLY A 273 2.29 -9.16 12.01
CA GLY A 273 3.44 -8.77 12.82
C GLY A 273 4.32 -7.67 12.20
N CYS A 274 5.21 -7.08 12.99
CA CYS A 274 6.15 -6.03 12.56
C CYS A 274 6.89 -6.42 11.27
N GLU A 275 7.41 -7.65 11.25
CA GLU A 275 8.23 -8.16 10.15
C GLU A 275 7.42 -8.48 8.88
N LYS A 276 6.07 -8.45 8.93
CA LYS A 276 5.23 -8.51 7.73
C LYS A 276 5.38 -7.25 6.87
N CYS A 277 5.68 -6.12 7.50
CA CYS A 277 5.90 -4.82 6.86
C CYS A 277 7.38 -4.43 6.79
N HIS A 278 8.18 -4.86 7.78
CA HIS A 278 9.58 -4.47 7.92
C HIS A 278 10.59 -5.54 7.46
N GLY A 279 10.11 -6.71 7.01
CA GLY A 279 10.96 -7.85 6.66
C GLY A 279 11.62 -8.51 7.87
N PRO A 280 12.48 -9.53 7.65
CA PRO A 280 13.16 -10.24 8.74
C PRO A 280 14.05 -9.30 9.57
N GLY A 281 13.86 -9.32 10.89
CA GLY A 281 14.51 -8.40 11.82
C GLY A 281 15.66 -8.98 12.62
N ASN A 282 16.10 -10.22 12.37
CA ASN A 282 17.12 -10.88 13.21
C ASN A 282 18.45 -10.12 13.30
N GLU A 283 18.94 -9.59 12.19
CA GLU A 283 20.20 -8.85 12.19
C GLU A 283 20.01 -7.51 12.91
N HIS A 284 18.91 -6.80 12.66
CA HIS A 284 18.59 -5.55 13.35
C HIS A 284 18.43 -5.74 14.86
N ALA A 285 17.77 -6.81 15.29
CA ALA A 285 17.58 -7.12 16.70
C ALA A 285 18.92 -7.41 17.41
N ALA A 286 19.89 -8.03 16.72
CA ALA A 286 21.21 -8.31 17.25
C ALA A 286 22.15 -7.09 17.21
N HIS A 287 22.07 -6.29 16.15
CA HIS A 287 22.97 -5.19 15.84
C HIS A 287 22.20 -3.97 15.31
N PRO A 288 21.45 -3.24 16.15
CA PRO A 288 20.48 -2.26 15.66
C PRO A 288 21.14 -1.08 14.94
N THR A 289 20.79 -0.90 13.66
CA THR A 289 21.11 0.30 12.88
C THR A 289 19.88 0.76 12.10
N ARG A 290 19.91 2.01 11.59
CA ARG A 290 18.80 2.53 10.75
C ARG A 290 18.74 1.90 9.36
N THR A 291 19.77 1.18 8.94
CA THR A 291 19.94 0.70 7.56
C THR A 291 19.73 -0.80 7.42
N ASN A 292 19.61 -1.53 8.52
CA ASN A 292 19.56 -2.99 8.52
C ASN A 292 18.19 -3.56 8.95
N ILE A 293 17.17 -2.70 8.92
CA ILE A 293 15.76 -3.06 8.91
C ILE A 293 15.08 -2.26 7.81
N LEU A 294 14.15 -2.87 7.07
CA LEU A 294 13.42 -2.15 6.05
C LEU A 294 12.43 -1.19 6.71
N ASN A 295 12.36 0.04 6.22
CA ASN A 295 11.32 0.99 6.59
C ASN A 295 10.52 1.37 5.33
N PRO A 296 9.21 1.02 5.25
CA PRO A 296 8.37 1.34 4.09
C PRO A 296 8.35 2.83 3.73
N ALA A 297 8.53 3.73 4.72
CA ALA A 297 8.57 5.18 4.49
C ALA A 297 9.82 5.64 3.71
N HIS A 298 10.84 4.79 3.58
CA HIS A 298 12.06 5.07 2.81
C HIS A 298 12.06 4.43 1.42
N LEU A 299 11.00 3.72 1.06
CA LEU A 299 10.82 3.12 -0.26
C LEU A 299 10.23 4.13 -1.25
N ASP A 300 10.34 3.85 -2.54
CA ASP A 300 9.52 4.56 -3.52
C ASP A 300 8.03 4.29 -3.27
N TYR A 301 7.16 5.20 -3.72
CA TYR A 301 5.74 5.13 -3.39
C TYR A 301 5.05 3.84 -3.88
N VAL A 302 5.56 3.16 -4.91
CA VAL A 302 4.99 1.89 -5.38
C VAL A 302 5.31 0.81 -4.36
N ALA A 303 6.59 0.62 -4.02
CA ALA A 303 7.01 -0.37 -3.05
C ALA A 303 6.46 -0.10 -1.63
N ALA A 304 6.33 1.18 -1.27
CA ALA A 304 5.67 1.62 -0.04
C ALA A 304 4.19 1.17 0.02
N ASN A 305 3.43 1.38 -1.06
CA ASN A 305 2.04 0.93 -1.15
C ASN A 305 1.92 -0.61 -1.27
N ASP A 306 2.84 -1.26 -1.96
CA ASP A 306 2.90 -2.73 -2.10
C ASP A 306 2.96 -3.43 -0.73
N THR A 307 3.57 -2.77 0.27
CA THR A 307 3.59 -3.22 1.67
C THR A 307 2.18 -3.48 2.21
N CYS A 308 1.19 -2.71 1.77
CA CYS A 308 -0.22 -2.85 2.16
C CYS A 308 -1.01 -3.68 1.13
N ILE A 309 -0.77 -3.46 -0.16
CA ILE A 309 -1.50 -4.08 -1.28
C ILE A 309 -1.30 -5.61 -1.29
N GLN A 310 -0.18 -6.13 -0.79
CA GLN A 310 0.05 -7.58 -0.66
C GLN A 310 -1.08 -8.33 0.09
N CYS A 311 -1.84 -7.64 0.94
CA CYS A 311 -2.95 -8.20 1.70
C CYS A 311 -4.28 -7.49 1.39
N HIS A 312 -4.27 -6.17 1.25
CA HIS A 312 -5.46 -5.35 0.99
C HIS A 312 -5.85 -5.29 -0.50
N SER A 313 -5.72 -6.42 -1.19
CA SER A 313 -6.15 -6.57 -2.58
C SER A 313 -6.72 -7.96 -2.84
N GLN A 314 -7.48 -8.06 -3.93
CA GLN A 314 -7.80 -9.32 -4.59
C GLN A 314 -6.93 -9.46 -5.83
N GLY A 315 -6.60 -10.70 -6.18
CA GLY A 315 -5.73 -11.00 -7.29
C GLY A 315 -5.31 -12.46 -7.28
N ARG A 316 -4.28 -12.77 -8.06
CA ARG A 316 -3.79 -14.13 -8.25
C ARG A 316 -2.26 -14.13 -8.33
N PRO A 317 -1.60 -15.16 -7.81
CA PRO A 317 -0.20 -15.41 -8.10
C PRO A 317 0.06 -15.49 -9.60
N LEU A 318 1.19 -14.95 -10.07
CA LEU A 318 1.56 -15.04 -11.50
C LEU A 318 1.72 -16.48 -11.99
N THR A 319 2.17 -17.35 -11.07
CA THR A 319 2.30 -18.79 -11.30
C THR A 319 1.46 -19.52 -10.27
N ASN A 320 0.52 -20.32 -10.74
CA ASN A 320 -0.28 -21.22 -9.93
C ASN A 320 -0.57 -22.49 -10.77
N PRO A 321 -0.57 -23.70 -10.17
CA PRO A 321 -0.32 -23.99 -8.76
C PRO A 321 1.17 -23.91 -8.38
N ILE A 322 1.45 -23.72 -7.09
CA ILE A 322 2.79 -23.74 -6.47
C ILE A 322 2.86 -24.97 -5.59
N GLU A 323 3.85 -25.83 -5.81
CA GLU A 323 4.01 -27.09 -5.06
C GLU A 323 2.73 -27.95 -5.02
N GLY A 324 1.99 -27.97 -6.14
CA GLY A 324 0.77 -28.76 -6.30
C GLY A 324 -0.48 -28.18 -5.62
N ARG A 325 -0.43 -26.94 -5.10
CA ARG A 325 -1.59 -26.24 -4.52
C ARG A 325 -1.81 -24.87 -5.15
N THR A 326 -3.07 -24.41 -5.16
CA THR A 326 -3.45 -23.11 -5.71
C THR A 326 -3.57 -22.10 -4.57
N PHE A 327 -2.87 -20.96 -4.66
CA PHE A 327 -2.83 -19.96 -3.58
C PHE A 327 -3.59 -18.68 -3.94
N ASP A 328 -4.21 -18.03 -2.93
CA ASP A 328 -4.94 -16.75 -3.00
C ASP A 328 -4.21 -15.60 -2.28
N TRP A 329 -2.88 -15.65 -2.30
CA TRP A 329 -1.99 -14.63 -1.74
C TRP A 329 -0.61 -14.67 -2.42
N PRO A 330 0.21 -13.61 -2.34
CA PRO A 330 1.44 -13.49 -3.13
C PRO A 330 2.58 -14.36 -2.57
N VAL A 331 2.54 -15.67 -2.87
CA VAL A 331 3.55 -16.63 -2.40
C VAL A 331 4.95 -16.23 -2.83
N GLY A 332 5.86 -16.16 -1.86
CA GLY A 332 7.27 -15.79 -2.09
C GLY A 332 7.54 -14.27 -2.07
N TYR A 333 6.51 -13.43 -2.06
CA TYR A 333 6.69 -12.00 -1.89
C TYR A 333 7.19 -11.68 -0.47
N ARG A 334 8.15 -10.74 -0.41
CA ARG A 334 8.65 -10.13 0.82
C ARG A 334 8.77 -8.63 0.58
N VAL A 335 8.51 -7.82 1.61
CA VAL A 335 8.61 -6.36 1.48
C VAL A 335 10.02 -5.98 1.06
N GLY A 336 10.12 -5.00 0.15
CA GLY A 336 11.36 -4.64 -0.54
C GLY A 336 11.54 -5.33 -1.90
N LEU A 337 10.78 -6.40 -2.18
CA LEU A 337 10.62 -6.93 -3.53
C LEU A 337 9.49 -6.18 -4.26
N ARG A 338 9.37 -6.39 -5.58
CA ARG A 338 8.28 -5.83 -6.38
C ARG A 338 7.09 -6.77 -6.34
N LEU A 339 5.94 -6.30 -5.86
CA LEU A 339 4.75 -7.17 -5.70
C LEU A 339 4.26 -7.70 -7.05
N GLN A 340 4.33 -6.89 -8.10
CA GLN A 340 3.94 -7.26 -9.47
C GLN A 340 4.71 -8.48 -10.03
N ASP A 341 5.84 -8.86 -9.45
CA ASP A 341 6.61 -10.05 -9.88
C ASP A 341 6.05 -11.35 -9.25
N PHE A 342 5.08 -11.24 -8.33
CA PHE A 342 4.46 -12.35 -7.60
C PHE A 342 2.94 -12.34 -7.69
N TRP A 343 2.33 -11.17 -7.89
CA TRP A 343 0.90 -10.94 -7.75
C TRP A 343 0.36 -10.14 -8.93
N ASN A 344 -0.67 -10.68 -9.59
CA ASN A 344 -1.50 -9.93 -10.51
C ASN A 344 -2.77 -9.51 -9.77
N LEU A 345 -3.04 -8.20 -9.69
CA LEU A 345 -4.30 -7.71 -9.15
C LEU A 345 -5.47 -8.25 -9.98
N GLU A 346 -6.61 -8.49 -9.33
CA GLU A 346 -7.81 -8.95 -10.03
C GLU A 346 -8.21 -7.90 -11.07
N ASP A 347 -8.33 -8.31 -12.32
CA ASP A 347 -8.70 -7.43 -13.41
C ASP A 347 -10.16 -6.94 -13.27
N HIS A 348 -10.40 -5.72 -13.74
CA HIS A 348 -11.75 -5.25 -14.00
C HIS A 348 -12.01 -5.29 -15.51
N LYS A 349 -13.27 -5.47 -15.89
CA LYS A 349 -13.70 -5.41 -17.30
C LYS A 349 -14.77 -4.36 -17.45
N LEU A 350 -14.40 -3.25 -18.06
CA LEU A 350 -15.30 -2.12 -18.26
C LEU A 350 -16.56 -2.56 -19.03
N GLY A 351 -17.72 -2.13 -18.54
CA GLY A 351 -19.03 -2.49 -19.06
C GLY A 351 -19.62 -3.79 -18.47
N GLU A 352 -18.87 -4.53 -17.65
CA GLU A 352 -19.34 -5.80 -17.06
C GLU A 352 -19.27 -5.79 -15.54
N LEU A 353 -20.36 -6.21 -14.89
CA LEU A 353 -20.34 -6.48 -13.45
C LEU A 353 -19.58 -7.79 -13.24
N THR A 354 -18.37 -7.71 -12.68
CA THR A 354 -17.58 -8.89 -12.39
C THR A 354 -17.81 -9.37 -10.96
N PHE A 355 -17.13 -10.44 -10.57
CA PHE A 355 -17.17 -10.95 -9.19
C PHE A 355 -16.72 -9.91 -8.15
N THR A 356 -15.84 -8.98 -8.53
CA THR A 356 -15.15 -8.04 -7.64
C THR A 356 -15.43 -6.57 -7.95
N HIS A 357 -15.76 -6.22 -9.19
CA HIS A 357 -15.86 -4.83 -9.65
C HIS A 357 -17.22 -4.52 -10.27
N PHE A 358 -17.69 -3.29 -10.05
CA PHE A 358 -18.78 -2.70 -10.81
C PHE A 358 -18.36 -2.50 -12.27
N PRO A 359 -19.31 -2.34 -13.21
CA PRO A 359 -19.00 -2.13 -14.62
C PRO A 359 -18.10 -0.94 -14.94
N GLU A 360 -17.96 0.05 -14.07
CA GLU A 360 -17.05 1.18 -14.30
C GLU A 360 -15.63 0.98 -13.74
N GLY A 361 -15.40 -0.09 -12.97
CA GLY A 361 -14.07 -0.48 -12.48
C GLY A 361 -13.85 -0.34 -10.97
N THR A 362 -14.73 0.33 -10.22
CA THR A 362 -14.69 0.41 -8.75
C THR A 362 -15.05 -0.94 -8.13
N ALA A 363 -14.38 -1.31 -7.04
CA ALA A 363 -14.69 -2.53 -6.31
C ALA A 363 -16.09 -2.50 -5.67
N HIS A 364 -16.74 -3.67 -5.60
CA HIS A 364 -17.98 -3.88 -4.84
C HIS A 364 -17.83 -4.89 -3.69
N LYS A 365 -16.58 -5.29 -3.40
CA LYS A 365 -16.22 -6.23 -2.33
C LYS A 365 -15.11 -5.70 -1.43
N ASN A 366 -15.13 -6.11 -0.17
CA ASN A 366 -14.06 -5.82 0.78
C ASN A 366 -12.75 -6.54 0.41
N ARG A 367 -11.61 -6.07 0.95
CA ARG A 367 -10.22 -6.44 0.60
C ARG A 367 -9.86 -6.03 -0.84
N MET A 368 -10.34 -4.86 -1.29
CA MET A 368 -10.06 -4.34 -2.63
C MET A 368 -9.54 -2.90 -2.61
N GLN A 369 -9.19 -2.38 -1.43
CA GLN A 369 -8.69 -1.02 -1.29
C GLN A 369 -7.46 -0.79 -2.15
N GLY A 370 -6.56 -1.77 -2.27
CA GLY A 370 -5.42 -1.71 -3.19
C GLY A 370 -5.81 -1.68 -4.66
N ASN A 371 -6.79 -2.49 -5.08
CA ASN A 371 -7.28 -2.52 -6.47
C ASN A 371 -7.91 -1.18 -6.88
N ASP A 372 -8.66 -0.56 -5.98
CA ASP A 372 -9.21 0.79 -6.15
C ASP A 372 -8.09 1.85 -6.13
N TYR A 373 -7.19 1.77 -5.15
CA TYR A 373 -6.21 2.80 -4.87
C TYR A 373 -5.23 2.99 -6.02
N VAL A 374 -4.76 1.92 -6.66
CA VAL A 374 -3.82 1.99 -7.79
C VAL A 374 -4.39 2.72 -9.01
N GLN A 375 -5.72 2.82 -9.12
CA GLN A 375 -6.42 3.56 -10.18
C GLN A 375 -6.54 5.06 -9.86
N SER A 376 -6.40 5.43 -8.58
CA SER A 376 -6.64 6.79 -8.10
C SER A 376 -5.63 7.81 -8.62
N VAL A 377 -6.01 9.09 -8.58
CA VAL A 377 -5.08 10.20 -8.84
C VAL A 377 -4.03 10.30 -7.73
N MET A 378 -4.40 9.98 -6.48
CA MET A 378 -3.51 10.03 -5.32
C MET A 378 -2.32 9.08 -5.50
N TYR A 379 -2.58 7.82 -5.87
CA TYR A 379 -1.53 6.84 -6.17
C TYR A 379 -0.61 7.32 -7.29
N ARG A 380 -1.17 7.82 -8.40
CA ARG A 380 -0.39 8.37 -9.53
C ARG A 380 0.46 9.60 -9.16
N ARG A 381 0.16 10.25 -8.03
CA ARG A 381 0.89 11.40 -7.49
C ARG A 381 1.83 11.05 -6.34
N GLY A 382 2.01 9.76 -6.04
CA GLY A 382 2.97 9.30 -5.06
C GLY A 382 2.47 9.28 -3.61
N VAL A 383 1.17 9.49 -3.38
CA VAL A 383 0.58 9.37 -2.04
C VAL A 383 0.54 7.89 -1.65
N THR A 384 0.84 7.60 -0.39
CA THR A 384 0.93 6.25 0.17
C THR A 384 -0.20 5.96 1.16
N CYS A 385 -0.46 4.68 1.43
CA CYS A 385 -1.46 4.27 2.42
C CYS A 385 -1.22 4.91 3.79
N PHE A 386 0.05 4.99 4.21
CA PHE A 386 0.43 5.54 5.51
C PHE A 386 0.52 7.07 5.54
N ASP A 387 0.27 7.77 4.43
CA ASP A 387 -0.03 9.19 4.50
C ASP A 387 -1.37 9.43 5.22
N CYS A 388 -2.31 8.49 5.13
CA CYS A 388 -3.62 8.55 5.79
C CYS A 388 -3.70 7.64 7.03
N HIS A 389 -3.06 6.48 7.02
CA HIS A 389 -3.18 5.46 8.06
C HIS A 389 -1.95 5.36 8.96
N ASP A 390 -2.17 5.24 10.27
CA ASP A 390 -1.16 4.88 11.26
C ASP A 390 -1.23 3.37 11.54
N THR A 391 -0.31 2.62 10.93
CA THR A 391 -0.25 1.16 11.06
C THR A 391 0.21 0.69 12.43
N HIS A 392 0.84 1.57 13.22
CA HIS A 392 1.28 1.27 14.57
C HIS A 392 0.20 1.55 15.60
N GLY A 393 -0.88 2.25 15.25
CA GLY A 393 -2.06 2.35 16.11
C GLY A 393 -2.33 3.75 16.63
N THR A 394 -3.59 4.13 16.52
CA THR A 394 -4.14 5.46 16.78
C THR A 394 -5.54 5.32 17.35
N GLY A 395 -6.03 6.36 18.04
CA GLY A 395 -7.39 6.42 18.57
C GLY A 395 -8.46 6.64 17.50
N ASN A 396 -8.09 6.97 16.26
CA ASN A 396 -9.06 7.23 15.20
C ASN A 396 -9.59 5.95 14.56
N TYR A 397 -10.82 6.03 14.06
CA TYR A 397 -11.45 4.95 13.29
C TYR A 397 -10.58 4.53 12.10
N ALA A 398 -10.58 3.23 11.78
CA ALA A 398 -9.82 2.64 10.67
C ALA A 398 -8.31 2.98 10.69
N GLN A 399 -7.76 3.22 11.87
CA GLN A 399 -6.35 3.49 12.08
C GLN A 399 -5.89 4.73 11.29
N LEU A 400 -6.74 5.77 11.21
CA LEU A 400 -6.37 7.02 10.55
C LEU A 400 -5.43 7.87 11.41
N ARG A 401 -4.43 8.51 10.81
CA ARG A 401 -3.49 9.39 11.54
C ARG A 401 -4.21 10.55 12.23
N GLU A 402 -5.25 11.06 11.58
CA GLU A 402 -6.09 12.17 12.04
C GLU A 402 -7.56 11.90 11.65
N PRO A 403 -8.54 12.67 12.18
CA PRO A 403 -9.90 12.62 11.68
C PRO A 403 -9.95 12.83 10.16
N ALA A 404 -10.80 12.08 9.47
CA ALA A 404 -10.82 12.02 8.01
C ALA A 404 -10.96 13.40 7.35
N GLN A 405 -11.86 14.24 7.86
CA GLN A 405 -12.02 15.62 7.39
C GLN A 405 -10.72 16.42 7.41
N LYS A 406 -9.91 16.28 8.47
CA LYS A 406 -8.63 16.96 8.61
C LYS A 406 -7.61 16.44 7.61
N LEU A 407 -7.48 15.11 7.48
CA LEU A 407 -6.57 14.48 6.51
C LEU A 407 -6.82 14.97 5.08
N CYS A 408 -8.08 15.00 4.64
CA CYS A 408 -8.42 15.48 3.30
C CYS A 408 -8.01 16.95 3.13
N LEU A 409 -8.30 17.80 4.11
CA LEU A 409 -8.07 19.24 4.04
C LEU A 409 -6.59 19.65 4.15
N GLU A 410 -5.69 18.78 4.61
CA GLU A 410 -4.25 19.06 4.59
C GLU A 410 -3.74 19.29 3.16
N CYS A 411 -4.23 18.50 2.20
CA CYS A 411 -3.89 18.62 0.78
C CYS A 411 -4.97 19.33 -0.04
N HIS A 412 -6.25 19.22 0.36
CA HIS A 412 -7.42 19.77 -0.34
C HIS A 412 -8.04 20.97 0.38
N GLY A 413 -7.26 21.73 1.15
CA GLY A 413 -7.75 22.93 1.82
C GLY A 413 -8.14 24.06 0.85
N PRO A 414 -8.77 25.15 1.34
CA PRO A 414 -9.30 26.24 0.49
C PRO A 414 -8.27 26.96 -0.38
N LYS A 415 -6.98 26.86 -0.04
CA LYS A 415 -5.88 27.46 -0.81
C LYS A 415 -5.25 26.50 -1.82
N SER A 416 -5.68 25.24 -1.82
CA SER A 416 -5.18 24.21 -2.73
C SER A 416 -5.94 24.28 -4.06
N PRO A 417 -5.26 24.20 -5.22
CA PRO A 417 -5.94 24.11 -6.51
C PRO A 417 -6.80 22.83 -6.64
N ASN A 418 -6.54 21.83 -5.80
CA ASN A 418 -7.29 20.58 -5.75
C ASN A 418 -8.38 20.58 -4.66
N GLY A 419 -8.53 21.67 -3.89
CA GLY A 419 -9.54 21.80 -2.84
C GLY A 419 -10.89 22.32 -3.33
N PRO A 420 -11.90 22.38 -2.44
CA PRO A 420 -13.14 23.12 -2.67
C PRO A 420 -12.85 24.56 -3.10
N ARG A 421 -13.63 25.08 -4.06
CA ARG A 421 -13.49 26.45 -4.57
C ARG A 421 -14.42 27.43 -3.86
N GLU A 422 -15.40 26.89 -3.15
CA GLU A 422 -16.37 27.60 -2.36
C GLU A 422 -15.73 28.23 -1.12
N SER A 423 -16.37 29.27 -0.57
CA SER A 423 -15.80 30.01 0.57
C SER A 423 -15.89 29.21 1.87
N THR A 424 -16.83 28.27 1.95
CA THR A 424 -17.02 27.38 3.09
C THR A 424 -17.20 25.93 2.65
N LEU A 425 -16.91 24.99 3.56
CA LEU A 425 -17.18 23.58 3.34
C LEU A 425 -18.69 23.28 3.21
N ALA A 426 -19.52 24.04 3.94
CA ALA A 426 -20.98 23.91 3.86
C ALA A 426 -21.51 24.29 2.47
N GLU A 427 -20.92 25.30 1.81
CA GLU A 427 -21.23 25.63 0.42
C GLU A 427 -20.79 24.55 -0.55
N HIS A 428 -19.63 23.91 -0.31
CA HIS A 428 -19.16 22.82 -1.17
C HIS A 428 -20.01 21.55 -1.05
N THR A 429 -20.32 21.17 0.18
CA THR A 429 -21.02 19.91 0.50
C THR A 429 -22.52 20.06 0.42
N HIS A 430 -23.04 21.28 0.52
CA HIS A 430 -24.47 21.60 0.71
C HIS A 430 -25.10 20.91 1.93
N HIS A 431 -24.27 20.61 2.92
CA HIS A 431 -24.68 20.03 4.19
C HIS A 431 -24.28 20.95 5.34
N LYS A 432 -25.04 20.87 6.44
CA LYS A 432 -24.69 21.58 7.68
C LYS A 432 -23.32 21.13 8.16
N GLU A 433 -22.48 22.08 8.56
CA GLU A 433 -21.17 21.80 9.14
C GLU A 433 -21.27 20.84 10.33
N GLY A 434 -20.37 19.86 10.36
CA GLY A 434 -20.33 18.80 11.38
C GLY A 434 -21.38 17.69 11.22
N SER A 435 -22.20 17.73 10.16
CA SER A 435 -23.09 16.61 9.82
C SER A 435 -22.33 15.51 9.07
N GLU A 436 -22.86 14.28 9.08
CA GLU A 436 -22.25 13.15 8.35
C GLU A 436 -22.07 13.48 6.85
N GLY A 437 -23.04 14.17 6.23
CA GLY A 437 -22.94 14.56 4.82
C GLY A 437 -21.93 15.68 4.53
N SER A 438 -21.43 16.37 5.57
CA SER A 438 -20.36 17.38 5.43
C SER A 438 -18.95 16.77 5.43
N GLU A 439 -18.81 15.49 5.78
CA GLU A 439 -17.52 14.78 5.75
C GLU A 439 -17.11 14.46 4.30
N CYS A 440 -15.85 14.73 3.93
CA CYS A 440 -15.33 14.45 2.59
C CYS A 440 -15.57 12.98 2.17
N ILE A 441 -15.34 12.06 3.09
CA ILE A 441 -15.48 10.61 2.89
C ILE A 441 -16.92 10.16 2.70
N ALA A 442 -17.93 10.97 3.06
CA ALA A 442 -19.34 10.63 2.82
C ALA A 442 -19.65 10.58 1.32
N CYS A 443 -19.07 11.52 0.55
CA CYS A 443 -19.28 11.61 -0.89
C CYS A 443 -18.16 10.97 -1.71
N HIS A 444 -16.91 11.10 -1.28
CA HIS A 444 -15.75 10.66 -2.06
C HIS A 444 -15.29 9.24 -1.74
N MET A 445 -15.69 8.67 -0.61
CA MET A 445 -15.36 7.30 -0.22
C MET A 445 -16.63 6.57 0.26
N PRO A 446 -17.66 6.47 -0.59
CA PRO A 446 -18.95 5.93 -0.17
C PRO A 446 -18.83 4.46 0.25
N LYS A 447 -19.69 4.04 1.17
CA LYS A 447 -19.73 2.65 1.64
C LYS A 447 -20.45 1.78 0.62
N ILE A 448 -19.71 1.29 -0.38
CA ILE A 448 -20.27 0.52 -1.51
C ILE A 448 -19.69 -0.89 -1.65
N GLU A 449 -18.58 -1.17 -0.97
CA GLU A 449 -17.91 -2.46 -1.01
C GLU A 449 -18.49 -3.42 0.04
N THR A 450 -19.12 -4.51 -0.38
CA THR A 450 -19.78 -5.44 0.55
C THR A 450 -18.76 -6.30 1.30
N THR A 451 -18.86 -6.35 2.63
CA THR A 451 -18.08 -7.28 3.48
C THR A 451 -18.89 -8.47 3.97
N LEU A 452 -20.14 -8.25 4.41
CA LEU A 452 -21.06 -9.29 4.85
C LEU A 452 -22.50 -8.76 4.85
N GLY A 453 -23.38 -9.42 4.11
CA GLY A 453 -24.79 -9.03 4.05
C GLY A 453 -24.95 -7.57 3.63
N THR A 454 -25.56 -6.76 4.48
CA THR A 454 -25.75 -5.32 4.27
C THR A 454 -24.59 -4.47 4.78
N THR A 455 -23.60 -5.06 5.44
CA THR A 455 -22.42 -4.35 5.94
C THR A 455 -21.48 -4.06 4.77
N LYS A 456 -21.19 -2.78 4.57
CA LYS A 456 -20.31 -2.26 3.51
C LYS A 456 -19.13 -1.48 4.08
N VAL A 457 -18.01 -1.49 3.36
CA VAL A 457 -16.80 -0.71 3.60
C VAL A 457 -16.63 0.34 2.50
N ARG A 458 -15.69 1.26 2.70
CA ARG A 458 -15.50 2.43 1.85
C ARG A 458 -14.65 2.11 0.61
N ALA A 459 -15.11 2.58 -0.55
CA ALA A 459 -14.30 2.58 -1.77
C ALA A 459 -13.08 3.52 -1.65
N HIS A 460 -12.00 3.17 -2.33
CA HIS A 460 -10.72 3.90 -2.28
C HIS A 460 -10.30 4.47 -3.65
N THR A 461 -11.23 4.59 -4.59
CA THR A 461 -11.02 5.35 -5.83
C THR A 461 -11.00 6.86 -5.60
N PHE A 462 -11.59 7.32 -4.49
CA PHE A 462 -11.85 8.73 -4.12
C PHE A 462 -12.74 9.50 -5.11
N ALA A 463 -13.25 8.81 -6.12
CA ALA A 463 -14.07 9.40 -7.16
C ALA A 463 -15.47 9.67 -6.62
N PHE A 464 -16.03 10.82 -7.00
CA PHE A 464 -17.44 11.09 -6.76
C PHE A 464 -18.28 10.26 -7.73
N ILE A 465 -19.09 9.35 -7.20
CA ILE A 465 -19.99 8.51 -7.98
C ILE A 465 -21.25 9.31 -8.32
N THR A 466 -21.41 9.68 -9.58
CA THR A 466 -22.54 10.51 -10.01
C THR A 466 -23.85 9.71 -10.03
N PRO A 467 -25.03 10.34 -9.88
CA PRO A 467 -26.30 9.65 -10.04
C PRO A 467 -26.45 8.99 -11.42
N SER A 468 -25.91 9.62 -12.48
CA SER A 468 -25.86 9.02 -13.81
C SER A 468 -24.97 7.78 -13.90
N ALA A 469 -23.92 7.67 -13.09
CA ALA A 469 -23.13 6.45 -12.99
C ALA A 469 -23.95 5.32 -12.35
N THR A 470 -24.77 5.62 -11.35
CA THR A 470 -25.75 4.67 -10.82
C THR A 470 -26.75 4.22 -11.88
N ASP A 471 -27.34 5.15 -12.62
CA ASP A 471 -28.32 4.82 -13.66
C ASP A 471 -27.71 3.94 -14.78
N LYS A 472 -26.44 4.20 -15.15
CA LYS A 472 -25.75 3.50 -16.23
C LYS A 472 -25.14 2.15 -15.82
N TYR A 473 -24.53 2.09 -14.65
CA TYR A 473 -23.67 0.97 -14.23
C TYR A 473 -24.19 0.23 -12.99
N GLY A 474 -25.26 0.70 -12.36
CA GLY A 474 -25.80 0.11 -11.14
C GLY A 474 -24.94 0.31 -9.89
N ILE A 475 -23.88 1.11 -9.97
CA ILE A 475 -23.02 1.44 -8.82
C ILE A 475 -23.76 2.39 -7.86
N PRO A 476 -23.82 2.12 -6.53
CA PRO A 476 -24.48 3.02 -5.60
C PRO A 476 -23.78 4.38 -5.50
N ASN A 477 -24.52 5.48 -5.58
CA ASN A 477 -23.99 6.83 -5.38
C ASN A 477 -24.16 7.29 -3.93
N PRO A 478 -23.30 8.20 -3.43
CA PRO A 478 -23.36 8.71 -2.05
C PRO A 478 -24.67 9.42 -1.68
N CYS A 479 -25.42 9.94 -2.65
CA CYS A 479 -26.64 10.70 -2.37
C CYS A 479 -27.77 9.75 -1.93
N THR A 480 -28.09 8.75 -2.77
CA THR A 480 -29.23 7.85 -2.52
C THR A 480 -28.92 6.76 -1.48
N GLU A 481 -27.65 6.54 -1.13
CA GLU A 481 -27.29 5.68 0.02
C GLU A 481 -27.71 6.32 1.37
N CYS A 482 -27.72 7.65 1.47
CA CYS A 482 -28.21 8.40 2.63
C CYS A 482 -29.69 8.80 2.48
N HIS A 483 -30.07 9.33 1.31
CA HIS A 483 -31.43 9.78 0.98
C HIS A 483 -32.25 8.65 0.34
N LYS A 484 -32.54 7.61 1.13
CA LYS A 484 -33.13 6.34 0.66
C LYS A 484 -34.54 6.48 0.07
N ASP A 485 -35.24 7.57 0.35
CA ASP A 485 -36.56 7.91 -0.18
C ASP A 485 -36.51 8.70 -1.50
N LYS A 486 -35.30 9.02 -2.00
CA LYS A 486 -35.08 9.84 -3.19
C LYS A 486 -34.53 9.02 -4.35
N THR A 487 -34.74 9.55 -5.55
CA THR A 487 -34.26 8.95 -6.81
C THR A 487 -32.94 9.58 -7.27
N THR A 488 -32.25 8.91 -8.20
CA THR A 488 -31.09 9.47 -8.91
C THR A 488 -31.45 10.73 -9.70
N ALA A 489 -32.68 10.84 -10.19
CA ALA A 489 -33.20 12.04 -10.84
C ALA A 489 -33.27 13.24 -9.87
N TRP A 490 -33.76 13.04 -8.64
CA TRP A 490 -33.75 14.06 -7.60
C TRP A 490 -32.33 14.51 -7.27
N ALA A 491 -31.40 13.57 -7.08
CA ALA A 491 -30.01 13.90 -6.77
C ALA A 491 -29.36 14.69 -7.92
N SER A 492 -29.64 14.31 -9.17
CA SER A 492 -29.17 15.03 -10.36
C SER A 492 -29.73 16.44 -10.44
N GLU A 493 -31.01 16.64 -10.10
CA GLU A 493 -31.64 17.97 -10.07
C GLU A 493 -31.04 18.84 -8.97
N ALA A 494 -30.83 18.28 -7.78
CA ALA A 494 -30.17 18.97 -6.68
C ALA A 494 -28.76 19.45 -7.08
N LEU A 495 -27.93 18.56 -7.65
CA LEU A 495 -26.58 18.91 -8.12
C LEU A 495 -26.61 19.99 -9.23
N ARG A 496 -27.62 19.98 -10.12
CA ARG A 496 -27.80 21.06 -11.13
C ARG A 496 -28.13 22.40 -10.49
N ALA A 497 -28.85 22.41 -9.37
CA ALA A 497 -29.24 23.65 -8.70
C ALA A 497 -28.10 24.34 -7.94
N TRP A 498 -26.99 23.63 -7.68
CA TRP A 498 -25.82 24.18 -7.00
C TRP A 498 -25.17 25.29 -7.83
N SER A 499 -24.77 26.37 -7.15
CA SER A 499 -24.14 27.55 -7.78
C SER A 499 -22.78 27.22 -8.39
N THR A 500 -22.07 26.25 -7.83
CA THR A 500 -20.78 25.76 -8.31
C THR A 500 -20.92 24.41 -8.99
N ARG A 501 -21.01 24.45 -10.32
CA ARG A 501 -21.13 23.24 -11.13
C ARG A 501 -19.75 22.72 -11.51
N SER A 502 -19.53 21.43 -11.25
CA SER A 502 -18.41 20.70 -11.82
C SER A 502 -18.98 19.78 -12.91
N PRO A 503 -18.53 19.86 -14.17
CA PRO A 503 -18.95 18.93 -15.22
C PRO A 503 -18.75 17.46 -14.79
N TRP A 504 -17.68 17.20 -14.04
CA TRP A 504 -17.33 15.89 -13.47
C TRP A 504 -18.29 15.36 -12.40
N ARG A 505 -19.16 16.22 -11.83
CA ARG A 505 -20.23 15.82 -10.88
C ARG A 505 -21.57 15.56 -11.58
N MET A 506 -21.70 15.93 -12.85
CA MET A 506 -22.99 15.94 -13.57
C MET A 506 -23.12 14.83 -14.59
N GLU A 507 -22.01 14.36 -15.15
CA GLU A 507 -21.99 13.30 -16.16
C GLU A 507 -21.29 12.06 -15.61
N ALA A 508 -21.69 10.87 -16.06
CA ALA A 508 -20.89 9.68 -15.85
C ALA A 508 -19.57 9.91 -16.59
N GLN A 509 -18.46 9.87 -15.86
CA GLN A 509 -17.16 10.10 -16.49
C GLN A 509 -17.00 9.11 -17.65
N SER A 510 -16.83 9.63 -18.86
CA SER A 510 -16.31 8.84 -19.97
C SER A 510 -14.89 8.46 -19.58
N THR A 511 -14.62 7.17 -19.46
CA THR A 511 -13.30 6.63 -19.16
C THR A 511 -12.26 7.23 -20.12
N PRO A 512 -11.06 7.60 -19.65
CA PRO A 512 -9.94 7.95 -20.54
C PRO A 512 -9.60 6.82 -21.52
#